data_AF-A0A7K5ANM7-F1
#
_entry.id   AF-A0A7K5ANM7-F1
#
_cell.length_a   1.000
_cell.length_b   1.000
_cell.length_c   1.000
_cell.angle_alpha   90.00
_cell.angle_beta   90.00
_cell.angle_gamma   90.00
#
_symmetry.space_group_name_H-M   'P 1'
#
loop_
_entity.id
_entity.type
_entity.pdbx_description
1 polymer ?
#
loop_
_entity_poly.entity_id
_entity_poly.type
_entity_poly.pdbx_seq_one_letter_code
_entity_poly.pdbx_strand_id
1 'polypeptide(L)'
;VPEDQADKLLLANWGLPKAVLEKYHSLGVVQMFEWQAECLMLGQVLEGRNLVYSAPTSAGKTLVAELLILKRVLETRKKALLILPFVSVAKEKKCYLQ
;
A
#
# COMPACT_ATOMS: atom_id res chain seq x y z
N VAL A 1 3.75 23.30 3.55
CA VAL A 1 4.38 21.96 3.57
C VAL A 1 5.63 22.06 2.73
N PRO A 2 6.82 21.63 3.18
CA PRO A 2 8.02 21.63 2.34
C PRO A 2 7.74 20.86 1.04
N GLU A 3 8.16 21.38 -0.11
CA GLU A 3 7.85 20.79 -1.44
C GLU A 3 8.21 19.29 -1.51
N ASP A 4 9.34 18.89 -0.90
CA ASP A 4 9.80 17.50 -0.82
C ASP A 4 8.84 16.53 -0.08
N GLN A 5 8.00 17.07 0.81
CA GLN A 5 7.09 16.26 1.63
C GLN A 5 5.75 16.07 0.91
N ALA A 6 5.30 17.06 0.13
CA ALA A 6 4.11 16.95 -0.70
C ALA A 6 4.28 15.90 -1.81
N ASP A 7 5.47 15.81 -2.40
CA ASP A 7 5.77 14.83 -3.45
C ASP A 7 5.68 13.39 -2.96
N LYS A 8 6.01 13.12 -1.70
CA LYS A 8 5.96 11.77 -1.12
C LYS A 8 4.55 11.29 -0.82
N LEU A 9 3.59 12.21 -0.69
CA LEU A 9 2.20 11.87 -0.43
C LEU A 9 1.45 11.51 -1.72
N LEU A 10 1.90 12.01 -2.88
CA LEU A 10 1.26 11.72 -4.15
C LEU A 10 1.49 10.26 -4.54
N LEU A 11 0.40 9.50 -4.70
CA LEU A 11 0.47 8.07 -5.03
C LEU A 11 1.18 7.82 -6.37
N ALA A 12 1.07 8.77 -7.32
CA ALA A 12 1.73 8.71 -8.62
C ALA A 12 3.27 8.61 -8.53
N ASN A 13 3.87 9.10 -7.44
CA ASN A 13 5.32 9.15 -7.26
C ASN A 13 5.91 7.84 -6.70
N TRP A 14 5.07 6.84 -6.43
CA TRP A 14 5.47 5.54 -5.86
C TRP A 14 5.76 4.44 -6.91
N GLY A 15 5.88 4.81 -8.19
CA GLY A 15 6.29 3.88 -9.24
C GLY A 15 5.28 2.77 -9.55
N LEU A 16 3.99 3.04 -9.32
CA LEU A 16 2.93 2.06 -9.58
C LEU A 16 2.69 1.87 -11.09
N PRO A 17 2.35 0.64 -11.53
CA PRO A 17 1.89 0.43 -12.89
C PRO A 17 0.67 1.30 -13.20
N LYS A 18 0.61 1.88 -14.42
CA LYS A 18 -0.45 2.81 -14.82
C LYS A 18 -1.87 2.28 -14.53
N ALA A 19 -2.13 1.02 -14.86
CA ALA A 19 -3.44 0.39 -14.60
C ALA A 19 -3.80 0.33 -13.10
N VAL A 20 -2.81 0.14 -12.23
CA VAL A 20 -3.01 0.13 -10.77
C VAL A 20 -3.28 1.55 -10.27
N LEU A 21 -2.49 2.52 -10.74
CA LEU A 21 -2.68 3.93 -10.37
C LEU A 21 -4.05 4.45 -10.79
N GLU A 22 -4.48 4.16 -12.02
CA GLU A 22 -5.82 4.50 -12.52
C GLU A 22 -6.93 3.85 -11.69
N LYS A 23 -6.74 2.60 -11.26
CA LYS A 23 -7.70 1.93 -10.38
C LYS A 23 -7.81 2.63 -9.02
N TYR A 24 -6.69 2.99 -8.39
CA TYR A 24 -6.71 3.75 -7.13
C TYR A 24 -7.35 5.13 -7.31
N HIS A 25 -7.04 5.84 -8.39
CA HIS A 25 -7.68 7.12 -8.70
C HIS A 25 -9.21 6.97 -8.87
N SER A 26 -9.68 5.89 -9.51
CA SER A 26 -11.12 5.61 -9.64
C SER A 26 -11.83 5.34 -8.29
N LEU A 27 -11.06 4.92 -7.29
CA LEU A 27 -11.51 4.74 -5.91
C LEU A 27 -11.34 6.01 -5.06
N GLY A 28 -10.90 7.12 -5.66
CA GLY A 28 -10.66 8.40 -4.98
C GLY A 28 -9.33 8.46 -4.21
N VAL A 29 -8.44 7.47 -4.38
CA VAL A 29 -7.15 7.41 -3.70
C VAL A 29 -6.09 8.07 -4.58
N VAL A 30 -5.83 9.36 -4.33
CA VAL A 30 -4.82 10.17 -5.06
C VAL A 30 -3.60 10.48 -4.20
N GLN A 31 -3.82 10.70 -2.91
CA GLN A 31 -2.78 11.03 -1.94
C GLN A 31 -2.85 10.09 -0.74
N MET A 32 -1.69 9.78 -0.19
CA MET A 32 -1.52 9.05 1.06
C MET A 32 -1.66 9.98 2.26
N PHE A 33 -2.04 9.42 3.41
CA PHE A 33 -1.84 10.07 4.69
C PHE A 33 -0.36 10.12 5.05
N GLU A 34 0.05 11.14 5.82
CA GLU A 34 1.44 11.33 6.25
C GLU A 34 2.01 10.07 6.92
N TRP A 35 1.27 9.49 7.86
CA TRP A 35 1.69 8.28 8.57
C TRP A 35 1.92 7.09 7.64
N GLN A 36 1.17 6.98 6.54
CA GLN A 36 1.33 5.89 5.58
C GLN A 36 2.64 6.05 4.81
N ALA A 37 2.97 7.28 4.38
CA ALA A 37 4.21 7.57 3.68
C ALA A 37 5.42 7.39 4.61
N GLU A 38 5.34 7.87 5.84
CA GLU A 38 6.34 7.64 6.89
C GLU A 38 6.57 6.15 7.12
N CYS A 39 5.49 5.36 7.21
CA CYS A 39 5.56 3.92 7.41
C CYS A 39 6.31 3.19 6.28
N LEU A 40 6.09 3.60 5.03
CA LEU A 40 6.81 3.04 3.87
C LEU A 40 8.27 3.49 3.82
N MET A 41 8.58 4.72 4.21
CA MET A 41 9.96 5.26 4.21
C MET A 41 10.78 4.85 5.42
N LEU A 42 10.19 4.17 6.41
CA LEU A 42 10.88 3.82 7.64
C LEU A 42 11.96 2.77 7.37
N GLY A 43 13.22 3.11 7.67
CA GLY A 43 14.35 2.19 7.58
C GLY A 43 14.47 1.54 6.20
N GLN A 44 14.48 0.20 6.16
CA GLN A 44 14.66 -0.59 4.94
C GLN A 44 13.39 -1.37 4.56
N VAL A 45 12.21 -0.83 4.89
CA VAL A 45 10.92 -1.48 4.63
C VAL A 45 10.73 -1.77 3.13
N LEU A 46 11.01 -0.80 2.26
CA LEU A 46 10.92 -0.96 0.80
C LEU A 46 11.95 -1.94 0.23
N GLU A 47 13.04 -2.22 0.94
CA GLU A 47 14.04 -3.22 0.56
C GLU A 47 13.61 -4.65 0.97
N GLY A 48 12.52 -4.77 1.72
CA GLY A 48 11.93 -6.03 2.15
C GLY A 48 12.22 -6.40 3.60
N ARG A 49 12.63 -5.46 4.46
CA ARG A 49 12.62 -5.72 5.90
C ARG A 49 11.19 -5.91 6.42
N ASN A 50 11.09 -6.68 7.50
CA ASN A 50 9.84 -6.86 8.21
C ASN A 50 9.38 -5.53 8.83
N LEU A 51 8.07 -5.30 8.80
CA LEU A 51 7.42 -4.12 9.32
C LEU A 51 6.23 -4.52 10.19
N VAL A 52 6.12 -3.92 11.37
CA VAL A 52 4.95 -4.01 12.24
C VAL A 52 4.47 -2.59 12.49
N TYR A 53 3.21 -2.32 12.19
CA TYR A 53 2.58 -1.02 12.39
C TYR A 53 1.17 -1.18 12.95
N SER A 54 0.71 -0.15 13.68
CA SER A 54 -0.61 -0.11 14.27
C SER A 54 -1.25 1.25 14.01
N ALA A 55 -2.52 1.24 13.61
CA ALA A 55 -3.33 2.43 13.43
C ALA A 55 -4.82 2.06 13.64
N PRO A 56 -5.71 3.02 13.94
CA PRO A 56 -7.14 2.74 14.09
C PRO A 56 -7.78 2.10 12.85
N THR A 57 -8.91 1.41 13.04
CA THR A 57 -9.74 0.98 11.90
C THR A 57 -10.16 2.19 11.08
N SER A 58 -10.26 2.02 9.76
CA SER A 58 -10.53 3.10 8.79
C SER A 58 -9.40 4.12 8.58
N ALA A 59 -8.27 4.04 9.32
CA ALA A 59 -7.11 4.91 9.10
C ALA A 59 -6.33 4.61 7.80
N GLY A 60 -6.78 3.66 6.97
CA GLY A 60 -6.15 3.35 5.69
C GLY A 60 -4.97 2.36 5.74
N LYS A 61 -4.87 1.53 6.79
CA LYS A 61 -3.80 0.50 6.92
C LYS A 61 -3.65 -0.40 5.69
N THR A 62 -4.77 -0.73 5.06
CA THR A 62 -4.83 -1.60 3.89
C THR A 62 -3.96 -1.11 2.74
N LEU A 63 -3.90 0.21 2.48
CA LEU A 63 -3.09 0.77 1.40
C LEU A 63 -1.59 0.48 1.58
N VAL A 64 -1.08 0.62 2.82
CA VAL A 64 0.34 0.34 3.13
C VAL A 64 0.69 -1.11 2.81
N ALA A 65 -0.15 -2.06 3.25
CA ALA A 65 0.05 -3.48 2.96
C ALA A 65 -0.02 -3.79 1.45
N GLU A 66 -0.99 -3.20 0.75
CA GLU A 66 -1.20 -3.41 -0.69
C GLU A 66 0.00 -2.91 -1.51
N LEU A 67 0.54 -1.73 -1.20
CA LEU A 67 1.72 -1.18 -1.86
C LEU A 67 2.96 -2.07 -1.65
N LEU A 68 3.18 -2.56 -0.41
CA LEU A 68 4.31 -3.44 -0.10
C LEU A 68 4.18 -4.80 -0.80
N ILE A 69 2.98 -5.40 -0.80
CA ILE A 69 2.71 -6.65 -1.50
C ILE A 69 2.97 -6.48 -3.00
N LEU A 70 2.41 -5.43 -3.60
CA LEU A 70 2.54 -5.16 -5.03
C LEU A 70 4.01 -4.96 -5.42
N LYS A 71 4.73 -4.09 -4.70
CA LYS A 71 6.16 -3.85 -4.94
C LYS A 71 6.94 -5.16 -4.87
N ARG A 72 6.73 -5.96 -3.82
CA ARG A 72 7.45 -7.22 -3.63
C ARG A 72 7.18 -8.22 -4.76
N VAL A 73 5.92 -8.37 -5.16
CA VAL A 73 5.52 -9.28 -6.25
C VAL A 73 6.13 -8.85 -7.58
N LEU A 74 6.09 -7.54 -7.89
CA LEU A 74 6.61 -7.01 -9.15
C LEU A 74 8.14 -7.09 -9.24
N GLU A 75 8.86 -6.70 -8.18
CA GLU A 75 10.32 -6.67 -8.20
C GLU A 75 10.94 -8.06 -8.12
N THR A 76 10.33 -8.96 -7.33
CA THR A 76 10.97 -10.25 -7.03
C THR A 76 10.33 -11.44 -7.70
N ARG A 77 9.18 -11.24 -8.36
CA ARG A 77 8.41 -12.29 -9.03
C ARG A 77 8.04 -13.47 -8.11
N LYS A 78 8.01 -13.22 -6.80
CA LYS A 78 7.60 -14.19 -5.78
C LYS A 78 6.13 -14.00 -5.43
N LYS A 79 5.51 -15.06 -4.92
CA LYS A 79 4.12 -15.02 -4.43
C LYS A 79 4.06 -14.32 -3.08
N ALA A 80 2.97 -13.59 -2.84
CA ALA A 80 2.65 -13.01 -1.54
C ALA A 80 1.50 -13.78 -0.88
N LEU A 81 1.45 -13.78 0.46
CA LEU A 81 0.38 -14.39 1.25
C LEU A 81 -0.25 -13.32 2.15
N LEU A 82 -1.54 -13.06 1.96
CA LEU A 82 -2.33 -12.19 2.83
C LEU A 82 -3.16 -13.06 3.80
N ILE A 83 -2.84 -12.99 5.08
CA ILE A 83 -3.50 -13.78 6.13
C ILE A 83 -4.62 -12.94 6.76
N LEU A 84 -5.82 -13.50 6.81
CA LEU A 84 -7.03 -12.84 7.32
C LEU A 84 -7.76 -13.79 8.29
N PRO A 85 -8.44 -13.26 9.33
CA PRO A 85 -8.98 -14.07 10.41
C PRO A 85 -10.24 -14.88 10.03
N PHE A 86 -11.03 -14.44 9.05
CA PHE A 86 -12.30 -15.08 8.69
C PHE A 86 -12.45 -15.29 7.18
N VAL A 87 -13.20 -16.34 6.82
CA VAL A 87 -13.51 -16.67 5.42
C VAL A 87 -14.31 -15.56 4.73
N SER A 88 -15.21 -14.89 5.45
CA SER A 88 -16.01 -13.77 4.92
C SER A 88 -15.13 -12.62 4.42
N VAL A 89 -14.19 -12.17 5.27
CA VAL A 89 -13.25 -11.09 4.89
C VAL A 89 -12.24 -11.55 3.84
N ALA A 90 -11.88 -12.84 3.82
CA ALA A 90 -11.04 -13.39 2.76
C ALA A 90 -11.75 -13.36 1.40
N LYS A 91 -13.04 -13.68 1.35
CA LYS A 91 -13.86 -13.57 0.12
C LYS A 91 -13.98 -12.13 -0.35
N GLU A 92 -14.26 -11.19 0.57
CA GLU A 92 -14.31 -9.76 0.27
C GLU A 92 -12.99 -9.26 -0.33
N LYS A 93 -11.85 -9.59 0.32
CA LYS A 93 -10.53 -9.16 -0.15
C LYS A 93 -10.12 -9.83 -1.46
N LYS A 94 -10.54 -11.07 -1.72
CA LYS A 94 -10.35 -11.72 -3.01
C LYS A 94 -11.04 -10.92 -4.13
N CYS A 95 -12.32 -10.57 -3.97
CA CYS A 95 -13.05 -9.82 -4.99
C CYS A 95 -12.48 -8.40 -5.19
N TYR A 96 -12.00 -7.77 -4.11
CA TYR A 96 -11.40 -6.43 -4.18
C TYR A 96 -10.04 -6.41 -4.92
N LEU A 97 -9.21 -7.46 -4.79
CA LEU A 97 -7.87 -7.54 -5.39
C LEU A 97 -7.84 -8.17 -6.79
N GLN A 98 -8.99 -8.55 -7.36
CA GLN A 98 -9.11 -9.12 -8.71
C GLN A 98 -9.21 -8.01 -9.77
#